data_AF-A0A7G8G1M2-F1
#
_entry.id   AF-A0A7G8G1M2-F1
#
_cell.length_a   1.000
_cell.length_b   1.000
_cell.length_c   1.000
_cell.angle_alpha   90.00
_cell.angle_beta   90.00
_cell.angle_gamma   90.00
#
_symmetry.space_group_name_H-M   'P 1'
#
loop_
_entity.id
_entity.type
_entity.pdbx_description
1 polymer ?
#
loop_
_entity_poly.entity_id
_entity_poly.type
_entity_poly.pdbx_seq_one_letter_code
_entity_poly.pdbx_strand_id
1 'polypeptide(L)'
;MTNSEYSRQQLITALQKEYEYLIHDEFDPEEDMSSEDHLKGINLLSVAELKKAIEESILTENCCKEDEDKILFDEYMEMWKA
;
A
#
# COMPACT_ATOMS: atom_id res chain seq x y z
N MET A 1 9.13 3.57 18.20
CA MET A 1 8.38 3.33 16.95
C MET A 1 7.23 4.32 16.94
N THR A 2 7.40 5.43 16.25
CA THR A 2 6.35 6.43 16.08
C THR A 2 5.38 5.87 15.05
N ASN A 3 4.25 5.35 15.53
CA ASN A 3 3.14 4.99 14.65
C ASN A 3 2.50 6.33 14.24
N SER A 4 3.15 7.06 13.33
CA SER A 4 2.74 8.39 12.90
C SER A 4 1.24 8.33 12.57
N GLU A 5 0.44 9.23 13.14
CA GLU A 5 -1.01 9.21 12.91
C GLU A 5 -1.32 9.72 11.50
N TYR A 6 -1.23 8.82 10.51
CA TYR A 6 -1.68 9.09 9.16
C TYR A 6 -3.20 9.15 9.10
N SER A 7 -3.72 10.14 8.37
CA SER A 7 -5.14 10.23 8.07
C SER A 7 -5.58 9.07 7.18
N ARG A 8 -6.87 8.72 7.25
CA ARG A 8 -7.47 7.71 6.37
C ARG A 8 -7.18 7.98 4.89
N GLN A 9 -7.26 9.24 4.48
CA GLN A 9 -7.04 9.63 3.08
C GLN A 9 -5.58 9.39 2.65
N GLN A 10 -4.62 9.64 3.53
CA GLN A 10 -3.20 9.37 3.24
C GLN A 10 -2.95 7.87 3.05
N LEU A 11 -3.54 7.02 3.91
CA LEU A 11 -3.41 5.56 3.78
C LEU A 11 -4.02 5.05 2.47
N ILE A 12 -5.23 5.53 2.11
CA ILE A 12 -5.89 5.18 0.85
C ILE A 12 -5.05 5.62 -0.34
N THR A 13 -4.50 6.84 -0.29
CA THR A 13 -3.70 7.40 -1.39
C THR A 13 -2.42 6.59 -1.59
N ALA A 14 -1.75 6.19 -0.50
CA ALA A 14 -0.55 5.37 -0.57
C ALA A 14 -0.82 3.99 -1.20
N LEU A 15 -1.81 3.26 -0.68
CA LEU A 15 -2.21 1.95 -1.22
C LEU A 15 -2.65 2.02 -2.69
N GLN A 16 -3.39 3.07 -3.06
CA GLN A 16 -3.83 3.23 -4.43
C GLN A 16 -2.67 3.47 -5.39
N LYS A 17 -1.71 4.33 -5.03
CA LYS A 17 -0.54 4.61 -5.86
C LYS A 17 0.36 3.39 -6.02
N GLU A 18 0.55 2.63 -4.95
CA GLU A 18 1.26 1.36 -5.02
C GLU A 18 0.58 0.42 -6.00
N TYR A 19 -0.74 0.22 -5.87
CA TYR A 19 -1.47 -0.68 -6.75
C TYR A 19 -1.38 -0.24 -8.22
N GLU A 20 -1.57 1.05 -8.48
CA GLU A 20 -1.40 1.64 -9.82
C GLU A 20 -0.01 1.40 -10.40
N TYR A 21 1.03 1.44 -9.57
CA TYR A 21 2.40 1.11 -9.97
C TYR A 21 2.56 -0.38 -10.30
N LEU A 22 2.02 -1.27 -9.46
CA LEU A 22 2.11 -2.73 -9.65
C LEU A 22 1.44 -3.18 -10.95
N ILE A 23 0.29 -2.60 -11.29
CA ILE A 23 -0.44 -2.96 -12.51
C ILE A 23 -0.05 -2.11 -13.74
N HIS A 24 0.85 -1.13 -13.60
CA HIS A 24 1.11 -0.13 -14.65
C HIS A 24 1.53 -0.77 -15.99
N ASP A 25 2.42 -1.75 -15.95
CA ASP A 25 3.02 -2.37 -17.15
C ASP A 25 2.44 -3.76 -17.47
N GLU A 26 1.91 -4.48 -16.48
CA GLU A 26 1.51 -5.88 -16.60
C GLU A 26 0.04 -6.15 -16.23
N PHE A 27 -0.85 -5.15 -16.37
CA PHE A 27 -2.28 -5.34 -16.09
C PHE A 27 -2.93 -6.42 -16.97
N ASP A 28 -3.47 -7.46 -16.33
CA ASP A 28 -4.29 -8.49 -16.95
C ASP A 28 -5.77 -8.33 -16.53
N PRO A 29 -6.70 -7.98 -17.44
CA PRO A 29 -8.11 -7.79 -17.09
C PRO A 29 -8.85 -9.06 -16.64
N GLU A 30 -8.29 -10.26 -16.82
CA GLU A 30 -8.89 -11.50 -16.32
C GLU A 30 -8.41 -11.89 -14.90
N GLU A 31 -7.20 -11.48 -14.52
CA GLU A 31 -6.57 -11.85 -13.24
C GLU A 31 -6.51 -10.67 -12.26
N ASP A 32 -6.32 -9.45 -12.75
CA ASP A 32 -6.16 -8.24 -11.94
C ASP A 32 -7.47 -7.47 -11.74
N MET A 33 -7.56 -6.83 -10.58
CA MET A 33 -8.61 -5.87 -10.31
C MET A 33 -8.33 -4.55 -11.06
N SER A 34 -9.36 -3.94 -11.64
CA SER A 34 -9.17 -2.60 -12.20
C SER A 34 -8.73 -1.61 -11.11
N SER A 35 -7.90 -0.62 -11.46
CA SER A 35 -7.48 0.45 -10.53
C SER A 35 -8.67 1.10 -9.81
N GLU A 36 -9.78 1.31 -10.52
CA GLU A 36 -10.99 1.90 -9.94
C GLU A 36 -11.68 0.97 -8.93
N ASP A 37 -11.72 -0.33 -9.21
CA ASP A 37 -12.37 -1.30 -8.32
C ASP A 37 -11.50 -1.57 -7.09
N HIS A 38 -10.17 -1.56 -7.23
CA HIS A 38 -9.26 -1.56 -6.09
C HIS A 38 -9.50 -0.34 -5.20
N LEU A 39 -9.60 0.86 -5.79
CA LEU A 39 -9.88 2.09 -5.06
C LEU A 39 -11.22 2.00 -4.31
N LYS A 40 -12.27 1.47 -4.94
CA LYS A 40 -13.58 1.25 -4.28
C LYS A 40 -13.44 0.28 -3.11
N GLY A 41 -12.70 -0.81 -3.28
CA GLY A 41 -12.43 -1.81 -2.25
C GLY A 41 -11.77 -1.21 -1.02
N ILE A 42 -10.63 -0.52 -1.19
CA ILE A 42 -9.92 0.12 -0.08
C ILE A 42 -10.72 1.27 0.55
N ASN A 43 -11.61 1.93 -0.20
CA ASN A 43 -12.52 2.93 0.35
C ASN A 43 -13.63 2.35 1.24
N LEU A 44 -13.84 1.04 1.27
CA LEU A 44 -14.76 0.39 2.21
C LEU A 44 -14.06 -0.05 3.51
N LEU A 45 -12.73 -0.06 3.52
CA LEU A 45 -11.94 -0.49 4.67
C LEU A 45 -11.90 0.58 5.78
N SER A 46 -11.82 0.09 7.02
CA SER A 46 -11.53 0.89 8.21
C SER A 46 -10.06 1.33 8.24
N VAL A 47 -9.74 2.34 9.06
CA VAL A 47 -8.35 2.81 9.24
C VAL A 47 -7.44 1.68 9.71
N ALA A 48 -7.92 0.78 10.56
CA ALA A 48 -7.13 -0.35 11.05
C ALA A 48 -6.83 -1.36 9.93
N GLU A 49 -7.81 -1.66 9.09
CA GLU A 49 -7.64 -2.55 7.94
C GLU A 49 -6.71 -1.94 6.89
N LEU A 50 -6.81 -0.64 6.64
CA LEU A 50 -5.88 0.07 5.75
C LEU A 50 -4.43 -0.01 6.25
N LYS A 51 -4.21 0.18 7.55
CA LYS A 51 -2.87 0.01 8.14
C LYS A 51 -2.36 -1.42 7.99
N LYS A 52 -3.23 -2.42 8.24
CA LYS A 52 -2.89 -3.83 8.10
C LYS A 52 -2.51 -4.19 6.65
N ALA A 53 -3.24 -3.67 5.66
CA ALA A 53 -2.92 -3.90 4.25
C ALA A 53 -1.53 -3.34 3.88
N ILE A 54 -1.19 -2.14 4.38
CA ILE A 54 0.15 -1.56 4.19
C ILE A 54 1.22 -2.42 4.87
N GLU A 55 0.98 -2.86 6.12
CA GLU A 55 1.89 -3.75 6.83
C GLU A 55 2.12 -5.06 6.06
N GLU A 56 1.06 -5.63 5.46
CA GLU A 56 1.17 -6.84 4.63
C GLU A 56 1.97 -6.61 3.34
N SER A 57 1.79 -5.46 2.68
CA SER A 57 2.62 -5.10 1.52
C SER A 57 4.10 -4.98 1.93
N ILE A 58 4.38 -4.21 2.98
CA ILE A 58 5.74 -4.03 3.50
C ILE A 58 6.37 -5.38 3.88
N LEU A 59 5.62 -6.28 4.51
CA LEU A 59 6.12 -7.62 4.83
C LEU A 59 6.47 -8.43 3.58
N THR A 60 5.67 -8.31 2.53
CA THR A 60 5.91 -8.98 1.24
C THR A 60 7.17 -8.42 0.59
N GLU A 61 7.30 -7.10 0.49
CA GLU A 61 8.47 -6.44 -0.09
C GLU A 61 9.75 -6.71 0.72
N ASN A 62 9.65 -6.75 2.05
CA ASN A 62 10.78 -7.02 2.94
C ASN A 62 11.16 -8.50 3.04
N CYS A 63 10.38 -9.43 2.46
CA CYS A 63 10.56 -10.87 2.68
C CYS A 63 11.93 -11.38 2.19
N CYS A 64 12.55 -10.67 1.24
CA CYS A 64 13.86 -11.01 0.66
C CYS A 64 14.95 -9.98 0.95
N LYS A 65 14.71 -9.02 1.85
CA LYS A 65 15.66 -7.93 2.17
C LYS A 65 16.43 -8.22 3.45
N GLU A 66 17.70 -7.80 3.48
CA GLU A 66 18.48 -7.76 4.72
C GLU A 66 17.89 -6.71 5.67
N ASP A 67 18.15 -6.84 6.97
CA ASP A 67 17.55 -5.98 8.00
C ASP A 67 17.83 -4.47 7.77
N GLU A 68 18.95 -4.13 7.15
CA GLU A 68 19.33 -2.75 6.82
C GLU A 68 18.57 -2.14 5.63
N ASP A 69 18.03 -2.99 4.75
CA ASP A 69 17.29 -2.58 3.55
C ASP A 69 15.77 -2.67 3.73
N LYS A 70 15.30 -3.09 4.92
CA LYS A 70 13.88 -3.22 5.22
C LYS A 70 13.22 -1.87 5.25
N ILE A 71 12.17 -1.74 4.46
CA ILE A 71 11.31 -0.56 4.44
C ILE A 71 10.46 -0.56 5.71
N LEU A 72 10.46 0.56 6.42
CA LEU A 72 9.57 0.78 7.56
C LEU A 72 8.26 1.43 7.12
N PHE A 73 7.25 1.37 7.99
CA PHE A 73 5.93 1.95 7.70
C PHE A 73 5.99 3.43 7.29
N ASP A 74 6.76 4.24 8.03
CA ASP A 74 6.90 5.67 7.70
C ASP A 74 7.61 5.87 6.34
N GLU A 75 8.57 5.01 5.99
CA GLU A 75 9.29 5.07 4.70
C GLU A 75 8.40 4.68 3.53
N TYR A 76 7.58 3.63 3.68
CA TYR A 76 6.55 3.28 2.72
C TYR A 76 5.59 4.45 2.50
N MET A 77 5.15 5.10 3.58
CA MET A 77 4.24 6.23 3.51
C MET A 77 4.87 7.46 2.85
N GLU A 78 6.19 7.69 3.00
CA GLU A 78 6.90 8.75 2.28
C GLU A 78 7.15 8.38 0.80
N MET A 79 7.39 7.10 0.49
CA MET A 79 7.56 6.60 -0.88
C MET A 79 6.29 6.83 -1.71
N TRP A 80 5.12 6.53 -1.12
CA TRP A 80 3.82 6.62 -1.79
C TRP A 80 3.00 7.86 -1.42
N LYS A 81 3.63 8.85 -0.77
CA LYS A 81 2.98 10.10 -0.41
C LYS A 81 2.49 10.83 -1.67
N ALA A 82 1.32 11.46 -1.57
CA ALA A 82 0.88 12.46 -2.55
C ALA A 82 1.47 13.82 -2.25
#